data_AF-A0A969RTE3-F1
#
_entry.id   AF-A0A969RTE3-F1
#
_cell.length_a   1.000
_cell.length_b   1.000
_cell.length_c   1.000
_cell.angle_alpha   90.00
_cell.angle_beta   90.00
_cell.angle_gamma   90.00
#
_symmetry.space_group_name_H-M   'P 1'
#
loop_
_entity.id
_entity.type
_entity.pdbx_description
1 polymer ?
#
loop_
_entity_poly.entity_id
_entity_poly.type
_entity_poly.pdbx_seq_one_letter_code
_entity_poly.pdbx_strand_id
1 'polypeptide(L)' 'MDSAKKAQIQAIAALLYEETDPEQVQTLAGIEAAVREHMLEHVSPEIGNFLSKQAVAQQADANAPSAASLDN' A
#
# COMPACT_ATOMS: atom_id res chain seq x y z
N MET A 1 20.81 -0.81 1.56
CA MET A 1 19.46 -0.64 0.96
C MET A 1 19.60 -0.89 -0.52
N ASP A 2 18.74 -1.73 -1.10
CA ASP A 2 18.76 -2.01 -2.54
C ASP A 2 18.66 -0.69 -3.35
N SER A 3 19.49 -0.55 -4.39
CA SER A 3 19.63 0.69 -5.16
C SER A 3 18.34 1.06 -5.91
N ALA A 4 17.59 0.07 -6.40
CA ALA A 4 16.31 0.30 -7.04
C ALA A 4 15.27 0.75 -6.01
N LYS A 5 15.23 0.09 -4.85
CA LYS A 5 14.36 0.53 -3.74
C LYS A 5 14.61 2.00 -3.36
N LYS A 6 15.87 2.44 -3.35
CA LYS A 6 16.22 3.85 -3.04
C LYS A 6 15.71 4.82 -4.10
N ALA A 7 15.86 4.47 -5.38
CA ALA A 7 15.37 5.29 -6.50
C ALA A 7 13.84 5.47 -6.45
N GLN A 8 13.10 4.38 -6.21
CA GLN A 8 11.64 4.45 -6.04
C GLN A 8 11.23 5.37 -4.89
N ILE A 9 11.89 5.28 -3.73
CA ILE A 9 11.56 6.13 -2.59
C ILE A 9 11.84 7.61 -2.89
N GLN A 10 12.93 7.92 -3.58
CA GLN A 10 13.24 9.30 -3.98
C GLN A 10 12.23 9.85 -4.99
N ALA A 11 11.81 9.04 -5.96
CA ALA A 11 10.79 9.43 -6.92
C ALA A 11 9.45 9.72 -6.24
N ILE A 12 9.04 8.87 -5.29
CA ILE A 12 7.81 9.08 -4.51
C ILE A 12 7.92 10.35 -3.67
N ALA A 13 9.07 10.58 -3.01
CA ALA A 13 9.26 11.79 -2.21
C ALA A 13 9.20 13.08 -3.05
N ALA A 14 9.75 13.06 -4.27
CA ALA A 14 9.65 14.20 -5.19
C ALA A 14 8.21 14.46 -5.62
N LEU A 15 7.48 13.41 -6.00
CA LEU A 15 6.08 13.51 -6.41
C LEU A 15 5.19 14.05 -5.27
N LEU A 16 5.35 13.51 -4.06
CA LEU A 16 4.63 14.00 -2.88
C LEU A 16 4.90 15.48 -2.61
N TYR A 17 6.13 15.96 -2.82
CA TYR A 17 6.47 17.37 -2.64
C TYR A 17 5.85 18.25 -3.74
N GLU A 18 5.85 17.80 -5.00
CA GLU A 18 5.25 18.54 -6.12
C GLU A 18 3.73 18.67 -6.00
N GLU A 19 3.06 17.67 -5.43
CA GLU A 19 1.60 17.65 -5.26
C GLU A 19 1.14 18.28 -3.93
N THR A 20 2.05 18.72 -3.07
CA THR A 20 1.72 19.35 -1.79
C THR A 20 1.76 20.87 -1.90
N ASP A 21 0.79 21.55 -1.27
CA ASP A 21 0.80 23.01 -1.18
C ASP A 21 2.09 23.50 -0.47
N PRO A 22 2.85 24.45 -1.08
CA PRO A 22 4.04 25.04 -0.47
C PRO A 22 3.83 25.61 0.95
N GLU A 23 2.61 25.99 1.32
CA GLU A 23 2.29 26.46 2.68
C GLU A 23 2.25 25.30 3.69
N GLN A 24 1.83 24.11 3.27
CA GLN A 24 1.72 22.94 4.13
C GLN A 24 3.09 22.39 4.54
N VAL A 25 4.11 22.50 3.68
CA VAL A 25 5.48 22.03 4.00
C VAL A 25 6.23 22.93 4.98
N GLN A 26 5.67 24.08 5.38
CA GLN A 26 6.33 25.02 6.29
C GLN A 26 6.23 24.62 7.76
N THR A 27 5.30 23.75 8.10
CA THR A 27 5.06 23.33 9.50
C THR A 27 4.97 21.82 9.60
N LEU A 28 5.35 21.26 10.75
CA LEU A 28 5.23 19.82 10.98
C LEU A 28 3.78 19.33 10.87
N ALA A 29 2.82 20.13 11.31
CA ALA A 29 1.40 19.80 11.21
C ALA A 29 0.91 19.78 9.75
N GLY A 30 1.35 20.74 8.93
CA GLY A 30 1.04 20.75 7.50
C GLY A 30 1.71 19.58 6.75
N ILE A 31 2.95 19.26 7.09
CA ILE A 31 3.66 18.09 6.54
C ILE A 31 2.90 16.80 6.88
N GLU A 32 2.49 16.63 8.14
CA GLU A 32 1.72 15.45 8.56
C GLU A 32 0.39 15.34 7.80
N ALA A 33 -0.33 16.46 7.68
CA ALA A 33 -1.61 16.52 6.98
C ALA A 33 -1.46 16.13 5.50
N ALA A 34 -0.49 16.72 4.80
CA ALA A 34 -0.21 16.43 3.40
C ALA A 34 0.18 14.95 3.19
N VAL A 35 1.08 14.41 4.02
CA VAL A 35 1.47 13.00 3.94
C VAL A 35 0.29 12.08 4.20
N ARG A 36 -0.58 12.41 5.16
CA ARG A 36 -1.80 11.64 5.44
C ARG A 36 -2.76 11.65 4.26
N GLU A 37 -2.98 12.81 3.65
CA GLU A 37 -3.87 12.97 2.49
C GLU A 37 -3.40 12.09 1.33
N HIS A 38 -2.15 12.22 0.92
CA HIS A 38 -1.53 11.38 -0.12
C HIS A 38 -1.60 9.88 0.20
N MET A 39 -1.38 9.51 1.46
CA MET A 39 -1.54 8.13 1.90
C MET A 39 -2.96 7.62 1.75
N LEU A 40 -3.97 8.43 2.08
CA LEU A 40 -5.38 8.04 1.99
C LEU A 40 -5.86 7.94 0.53
N GLU A 41 -5.46 8.89 -0.31
CA GLU A 41 -5.93 8.99 -1.69
C GLU A 41 -5.25 8.00 -2.64
N HIS A 42 -3.95 7.78 -2.49
CA HIS A 42 -3.17 7.03 -3.49
C HIS A 42 -2.64 5.69 -2.98
N VAL A 43 -2.21 5.61 -1.72
CA VAL A 43 -1.51 4.42 -1.20
C VAL A 43 -2.48 3.43 -0.55
N SER A 44 -3.42 3.93 0.25
CA SER A 44 -4.38 3.10 1.00
C SER A 44 -5.25 2.23 0.08
N PRO A 45 -5.74 2.70 -1.08
CA PRO A 45 -6.48 1.85 -2.01
C PRO A 45 -5.65 0.67 -2.54
N GLU A 46 -4.38 0.90 -2.88
CA GLU A 46 -3.48 -0.15 -3.36
C GLU A 46 -3.18 -1.19 -2.30
N ILE A 47 -2.99 -0.75 -1.04
CA ILE A 47 -2.88 -1.65 0.11
C ILE A 47 -4.16 -2.47 0.27
N GLY A 48 -5.33 -1.82 0.20
CA GLY A 48 -6.63 -2.50 0.28
C GLY A 48 -6.80 -3.57 -0.79
N ASN A 49 -6.48 -3.22 -2.04
CA ASN A 49 -6.52 -4.14 -3.18
C ASN A 49 -5.58 -5.34 -2.98
N PHE A 50 -4.35 -5.09 -2.53
CA PHE A 50 -3.38 -6.14 -2.25
C PHE A 50 -3.88 -7.11 -1.16
N LEU A 51 -4.38 -6.58 -0.05
CA LEU A 51 -4.90 -7.39 1.06
C LEU A 51 -6.16 -8.16 0.66
N SER A 52 -7.06 -7.56 -0.11
CA SER A 52 -8.26 -8.24 -0.61
C SER A 52 -7.91 -9.44 -1.50
N LYS A 53 -6.89 -9.31 -2.37
CA LYS A 53 -6.42 -10.42 -3.20
C LYS A 53 -5.85 -11.56 -2.35
N GLN A 54 -5.12 -11.25 -1.28
CA GLN A 54 -4.63 -12.27 -0.36
C GLN A 54 -5.75 -13.00 0.37
N ALA A 55 -6.77 -12.27 0.83
CA ALA A 55 -7.91 -12.87 1.53
C ALA A 55 -8.67 -13.86 0.63
N VAL A 56 -8.87 -13.50 -0.65
CA VAL A 56 -9.49 -14.40 -1.65
C VAL A 56 -8.63 -15.64 -1.90
N ALA A 57 -7.31 -15.49 -2.04
CA ALA A 57 -6.41 -16.62 -2.23
C ALA A 57 -6.46 -17.61 -1.05
N GLN A 58 -6.46 -17.09 0.18
CA GLN A 58 -6.56 -17.92 1.39
C GLN A 58 -7.89 -18.68 1.49
N GLN A 59 -9.01 -18.08 1.08
CA GLN A 59 -10.31 -18.78 1.04
C GLN A 59 -10.36 -19.88 -0.02
N ALA A 60 -9.72 -19.67 -1.18
CA ALA A 60 -9.62 -20.70 -2.20
C ALA A 60 -8.80 -21.91 -1.73
N ASP A 61 -7.70 -21.67 -1.01
CA ASP A 61 -6.88 -22.74 -0.42
C ASP A 61 -7.62 -23.49 0.70
N ALA A 62 -8.42 -22.80 1.51
CA ALA A 62 -9.21 -23.41 2.59
C ALA A 62 -10.40 -24.24 2.09
N ASN A 63 -10.91 -23.96 0.90
CA ASN A 63 -12.06 -24.66 0.30
C ASN A 63 -11.63 -25.78 -0.68
N ALA A 64 -10.33 -26.07 -0.77
CA ALA A 64 -9.84 -27.22 -1.51
C ALA A 64 -10.33 -28.53 -0.83
N PRO A 65 -10.92 -29.48 -1.58
CA PRO A 65 -11.39 -30.73 -0.98
C PRO A 65 -10.21 -31.46 -0.33
N SER A 66 -10.35 -31.76 0.96
CA SER A 66 -9.36 -32.54 1.70
C SER A 66 -9.26 -33.92 1.05
N ALA A 67 -8.04 -34.35 0.67
CA ALA A 67 -7.76 -35.68 0.14
C ALA A 67 -8.05 -36.84 1.14
N ALA A 68 -8.59 -36.53 2.32
CA ALA A 68 -8.89 -37.47 3.38
C ALA A 68 -10.27 -38.17 3.26
N SER A 69 -11.06 -37.88 2.23
CA SER A 69 -12.41 -38.47 2.05
C SER A 69 -12.52 -39.45 0.89
N LEU A 70 -11.39 -39.91 0.34
CA LEU A 70 -11.33 -40.83 -0.81
C LEU A 70 -10.93 -42.25 -0.40
N ASP A 71 -11.43 -42.74 0.74
CA ASP A 71 -11.37 -44.15 1.10
C ASP A 71 -12.71 -44.58 1.71
N ASN A 72 -13.62 -45.09 0.89
CA ASN A 72 -14.75 -45.93 1.33
C ASN A 72 -15.19 -46.86 0.20
#